data_AF-A0A1M6DR20-F1
#
_entry.id   AF-A0A1M6DR20-F1
#
_cell.length_a   1.000
_cell.length_b   1.000
_cell.length_c   1.000
_cell.angle_alpha   90.00
_cell.angle_beta   90.00
_cell.angle_gamma   90.00
#
_symmetry.space_group_name_H-M   'P 1'
#
loop_
_entity.id
_entity.type
_entity.pdbx_description
1 polymer ?
#
loop_
_entity_poly.entity_id
_entity_poly.type
_entity_poly.pdbx_seq_one_letter_code
_entity_poly.pdbx_strand_id
1 'polypeptide(L)'
;MKKVLVTGATGFIGRALCSLLVSSGYHVRRAVRTAADSPQDGIPQIDTVTVGDIGPETEWDQALLGIDVVVHLAARVHFMKEPEADPAAVYHHVNTAAAEQLARSAVKQGVKRFVFLSTAKVNGEETGVKPFTEQDQPAPQDPYAHSKFNAETLLKNLVAETGMEVVVIRPPLVYGPGVKGNFKTMLSLVAKGIPLPFGAVNNKRSLVSVDNLVDLIATCIKHPAAANQIFMVADGEDLSTAELLQRIGQAMNKSARLIAVPAGLLQSVAAVLGKDAMAQRVLGSLQVDISKAKNVLDWKPPCSVDAGLQRCIDHFCANRTNQNNILIRSLDILFSLFGLLITFPLLVFLSVVGFFDTGSPIFLQQRVGRWQQPFVLIKFRTMKLETASVATHLASSSSITRFGHFLRRTKLDELPQLWNVLVGDMSLVGPRPCLFNQEELIRERAARDVFAARPGITGLAQVNEIDMSTPKLLAETDRKMLSSLSVLEYFRYIFQTVAGKGSGDRVRK
;
A
#
# COMPACT_ATOMS: atom_id res chain seq x y z
N MET A 1 -12.95 22.18 -24.58
CA MET A 1 -12.04 21.22 -23.91
C MET A 1 -12.66 19.84 -24.04
N LYS A 2 -11.90 18.81 -24.46
CA LYS A 2 -12.47 17.47 -24.70
C LYS A 2 -12.91 16.84 -23.37
N LYS A 3 -14.11 16.24 -23.35
CA LYS A 3 -14.65 15.51 -22.19
C LYS A 3 -14.49 14.00 -22.38
N VAL A 4 -13.93 13.32 -21.38
CA VAL A 4 -13.66 11.89 -21.41
C VAL A 4 -14.47 11.18 -20.32
N LEU A 5 -15.31 10.23 -20.71
CA LEU A 5 -15.96 9.32 -19.77
C LEU A 5 -15.03 8.15 -19.47
N VAL A 6 -14.77 7.87 -18.19
CA VAL A 6 -13.97 6.72 -17.75
C VAL A 6 -14.85 5.80 -16.92
N THR A 7 -15.05 4.57 -17.40
CA THR A 7 -15.63 3.49 -16.58
C THR A 7 -14.52 2.76 -15.83
N GLY A 8 -14.84 2.13 -14.70
CA GLY A 8 -13.80 1.54 -13.84
C GLY A 8 -12.86 2.59 -13.24
N ALA A 9 -13.30 3.86 -13.19
CA ALA A 9 -12.51 5.02 -12.77
C ALA A 9 -11.98 4.92 -11.33
N THR A 10 -12.65 4.14 -10.47
CA THR A 10 -12.25 3.93 -9.07
C THR A 10 -11.26 2.77 -8.91
N GLY A 11 -10.97 2.03 -9.99
CA GLY A 11 -10.04 0.92 -10.03
C GLY A 11 -8.57 1.33 -10.10
N PHE A 12 -7.69 0.33 -10.11
CA PHE A 12 -6.23 0.50 -10.11
C PHE A 12 -5.75 1.33 -11.32
N ILE A 13 -6.18 0.98 -12.53
CA ILE A 13 -5.83 1.71 -13.77
C ILE A 13 -6.64 3.01 -13.87
N GLY A 14 -7.92 2.97 -13.54
CA GLY A 14 -8.84 4.11 -13.68
C GLY A 14 -8.41 5.34 -12.88
N ARG A 15 -7.93 5.16 -11.64
CA ARG A 15 -7.45 6.29 -10.82
C ARG A 15 -6.23 6.97 -11.43
N ALA A 16 -5.26 6.18 -11.88
CA ALA A 16 -4.06 6.69 -12.54
C ALA A 16 -4.41 7.41 -13.84
N LEU A 17 -5.31 6.83 -14.65
CA LEU A 17 -5.75 7.44 -15.90
C LEU A 17 -6.48 8.76 -15.67
N CYS A 18 -7.43 8.82 -14.72
CA CYS A 18 -8.15 10.06 -14.43
C CYS A 18 -7.18 11.18 -14.03
N SER A 19 -6.19 10.87 -13.18
CA SER A 19 -5.17 11.84 -12.77
C SER A 19 -4.35 12.34 -13.96
N LEU A 20 -3.91 11.44 -14.84
CA LEU A 20 -3.12 11.79 -16.03
C LEU A 20 -3.93 12.61 -17.05
N LEU A 21 -5.20 12.28 -17.27
CA LEU A 21 -6.04 13.00 -18.22
C LEU A 21 -6.31 14.43 -17.74
N VAL A 22 -6.52 14.64 -16.44
CA VAL A 22 -6.67 16.01 -15.89
C VAL A 22 -5.38 16.80 -16.05
N SER A 23 -4.22 16.22 -15.71
CA SER A 23 -2.94 16.93 -15.89
C SER A 23 -2.62 17.20 -17.36
N SER A 24 -3.23 16.44 -18.27
CA SER A 24 -3.16 16.63 -19.73
C SER A 24 -4.23 17.57 -20.29
N GLY A 25 -5.01 18.25 -19.44
CA GLY A 25 -5.99 19.27 -19.85
C GLY A 25 -7.34 18.74 -20.32
N TYR A 26 -7.72 17.51 -19.95
CA TYR A 26 -9.05 16.96 -20.21
C TYR A 26 -10.00 17.20 -19.02
N HIS A 27 -11.29 17.34 -19.33
CA HIS A 27 -12.34 17.12 -18.33
C HIS A 27 -12.67 15.64 -18.25
N VAL A 28 -12.70 15.08 -17.05
CA VAL A 28 -12.94 13.66 -16.83
C VAL A 28 -14.26 13.44 -16.12
N ARG A 29 -15.16 12.66 -16.72
CA ARG A 29 -16.36 12.16 -16.06
C ARG A 29 -16.11 10.73 -15.58
N ARG A 30 -16.23 10.50 -14.27
CA ARG A 30 -16.11 9.18 -13.66
C ARG A 30 -17.47 8.51 -13.63
N ALA A 31 -17.62 7.37 -14.31
CA ALA A 31 -18.75 6.49 -14.10
C ALA A 31 -18.49 5.60 -12.87
N VAL A 32 -19.33 5.73 -11.85
CA VAL A 32 -19.21 4.99 -10.57
C VAL A 32 -20.48 4.21 -10.26
N ARG A 33 -20.35 3.14 -9.47
CA ARG A 33 -21.49 2.31 -9.05
C ARG A 33 -22.35 3.04 -8.03
N THR A 34 -21.72 3.67 -7.05
CA THR A 34 -22.39 4.50 -6.04
C THR A 34 -21.65 5.83 -5.88
N ALA A 35 -22.36 6.88 -5.48
CA ALA A 35 -21.74 8.20 -5.23
C ALA A 35 -20.62 8.13 -4.18
N ALA A 36 -20.73 7.24 -3.20
CA ALA A 36 -19.73 7.01 -2.16
C ALA A 36 -18.43 6.38 -2.68
N ASP A 37 -18.45 5.72 -3.84
CA ASP A 37 -17.24 5.15 -4.46
C ASP A 37 -16.33 6.23 -5.06
N SER A 38 -16.85 7.44 -5.28
CA SER A 38 -16.09 8.50 -5.91
C SER A 38 -14.95 8.96 -4.99
N PRO A 39 -13.72 9.05 -5.49
CA PRO A 39 -12.62 9.62 -4.72
C PRO A 39 -12.94 11.07 -4.35
N GLN A 40 -12.85 11.40 -3.05
CA GLN A 40 -12.94 12.79 -2.55
C GLN A 40 -11.59 13.50 -2.72
N ASP A 41 -11.12 13.62 -3.97
CA ASP A 41 -9.84 14.25 -4.29
C ASP A 41 -9.95 15.75 -4.58
N GLY A 42 -11.17 16.29 -4.70
CA GLY A 42 -11.41 17.72 -4.86
C GLY A 42 -10.88 18.31 -6.18
N ILE A 43 -10.67 17.47 -7.19
CA ILE A 43 -10.09 17.89 -8.48
C ILE A 43 -11.18 18.57 -9.33
N PRO A 44 -11.09 19.89 -9.63
CA PRO A 44 -12.18 20.64 -10.26
C PRO A 44 -12.59 20.16 -11.67
N GLN A 45 -11.65 19.57 -12.41
CA GLN A 45 -11.87 19.09 -13.77
C GLN A 45 -12.47 17.67 -13.82
N ILE A 46 -12.80 17.11 -12.65
CA ILE A 46 -13.43 15.80 -12.53
C ILE A 46 -14.86 15.96 -12.05
N ASP A 47 -15.80 15.45 -12.83
CA ASP A 47 -17.17 15.22 -12.39
C ASP A 47 -17.47 13.72 -12.26
N THR A 48 -18.50 13.37 -11.51
CA THR A 48 -18.88 11.99 -11.23
C THR A 48 -20.33 11.78 -11.59
N VAL A 49 -20.62 10.66 -12.26
CA VAL A 49 -21.96 10.19 -12.56
C VAL A 49 -22.15 8.79 -11.98
N THR A 50 -23.26 8.58 -11.29
CA THR A 50 -23.63 7.27 -10.76
C THR A 50 -24.39 6.51 -11.84
N VAL A 51 -23.91 5.32 -12.20
CA VAL A 51 -24.51 4.46 -13.24
C VAL A 51 -24.98 3.10 -12.69
N GLY A 52 -24.83 2.86 -11.38
CA GLY A 52 -25.13 1.56 -10.78
C GLY A 52 -24.17 0.47 -11.25
N ASP A 53 -24.61 -0.78 -11.16
CA ASP A 53 -23.86 -1.90 -11.71
C ASP A 53 -23.83 -1.85 -13.24
N ILE A 54 -22.63 -2.09 -13.80
CA ILE A 54 -22.41 -2.09 -15.24
C ILE A 54 -22.85 -3.44 -15.80
N GLY A 55 -23.86 -3.41 -16.66
CA GLY A 55 -24.48 -4.55 -17.33
C GLY A 55 -25.21 -4.12 -18.61
N PRO A 56 -25.93 -5.03 -19.27
CA PRO A 56 -26.69 -4.74 -20.48
C PRO A 56 -27.85 -3.77 -20.27
N GLU A 57 -28.38 -3.72 -19.04
CA GLU A 57 -29.50 -2.86 -18.64
C GLU A 57 -29.04 -1.48 -18.15
N THR A 58 -27.72 -1.19 -18.14
CA THR A 58 -27.22 0.09 -17.63
C THR A 58 -27.66 1.24 -18.54
N GLU A 59 -28.28 2.26 -17.92
CA GLU A 59 -28.64 3.51 -18.59
C GLU A 59 -27.45 4.46 -18.64
N TRP A 60 -27.04 4.83 -19.86
CA TRP A 60 -25.83 5.63 -20.07
C TRP A 60 -26.08 7.09 -20.49
N ASP A 61 -27.33 7.48 -20.74
CA ASP A 61 -27.65 8.78 -21.35
C ASP A 61 -27.09 9.96 -20.56
N GLN A 62 -27.31 9.99 -19.24
CA GLN A 62 -26.75 11.06 -18.38
C GLN A 62 -25.21 11.03 -18.35
N ALA A 63 -24.62 9.84 -18.33
CA ALA A 63 -23.18 9.68 -18.29
C ALA A 63 -22.50 10.14 -19.59
N LEU A 64 -23.13 9.90 -20.73
CA LEU A 64 -22.59 10.19 -22.06
C LEU A 64 -22.88 11.61 -22.55
N LEU A 65 -23.75 12.37 -21.86
CA LEU A 65 -24.11 13.73 -22.27
C LEU A 65 -22.87 14.64 -22.42
N GLY A 66 -22.60 15.07 -23.65
CA GLY A 66 -21.49 15.96 -24.00
C GLY A 66 -20.10 15.31 -23.92
N ILE A 67 -20.00 13.98 -23.96
CA ILE A 67 -18.74 13.24 -23.95
C ILE A 67 -18.18 13.12 -25.38
N ASP A 68 -16.90 13.42 -25.55
CA ASP A 68 -16.20 13.25 -26.84
C ASP A 68 -15.61 11.85 -26.99
N VAL A 69 -15.10 11.30 -25.89
CA VAL A 69 -14.36 10.03 -25.86
C VAL A 69 -14.76 9.18 -24.67
N VAL A 70 -14.97 7.89 -24.89
CA VAL A 70 -15.20 6.91 -23.81
C VAL A 70 -13.95 6.05 -23.65
N VAL A 71 -13.50 5.86 -22.40
CA VAL A 71 -12.49 4.86 -22.04
C VAL A 71 -13.14 3.79 -21.15
N HIS A 72 -13.26 2.58 -21.70
CA HIS A 72 -13.88 1.47 -21.02
C HIS A 72 -12.85 0.58 -20.33
N LEU A 73 -12.63 0.81 -19.03
CA LEU A 73 -11.74 0.01 -18.17
C LEU A 73 -12.49 -0.96 -17.26
N ALA A 74 -13.81 -0.79 -17.11
CA ALA A 74 -14.61 -1.65 -16.26
C ALA A 74 -14.55 -3.09 -16.79
N ALA A 75 -14.21 -4.01 -15.89
CA ALA A 75 -14.29 -5.44 -16.12
C ALA A 75 -14.38 -6.14 -14.76
N ARG A 76 -15.14 -7.24 -14.71
CA ARG A 76 -14.95 -8.24 -13.65
C ARG A 76 -13.74 -9.10 -14.03
N VAL A 77 -12.81 -9.29 -13.09
CA VAL A 77 -11.49 -9.93 -13.35
C VAL A 77 -11.16 -11.04 -12.34
N HIS A 78 -11.92 -11.18 -11.23
CA HIS A 78 -11.65 -12.17 -10.18
C HIS A 78 -12.94 -12.79 -9.63
N PHE A 79 -13.13 -14.10 -9.85
CA PHE A 79 -14.00 -14.97 -9.06
C PHE A 79 -13.14 -15.56 -7.94
N MET A 80 -13.43 -15.24 -6.68
CA MET A 80 -12.82 -15.97 -5.55
C MET A 80 -13.75 -16.20 -4.36
N LYS A 81 -15.03 -15.80 -4.39
CA LYS A 81 -15.85 -15.88 -3.17
C LYS A 81 -17.28 -16.43 -3.28
N GLU A 82 -17.88 -16.57 -4.46
CA GLU A 82 -19.24 -17.13 -4.54
C GLU A 82 -19.32 -18.19 -5.66
N PRO A 83 -19.81 -19.40 -5.36
CA PRO A 83 -20.11 -20.41 -6.36
C PRO A 83 -21.45 -20.05 -7.02
N GLU A 84 -21.40 -19.26 -8.09
CA GLU A 84 -22.53 -19.11 -9.00
C GLU A 84 -22.53 -20.26 -10.03
N ALA A 85 -23.70 -20.64 -10.52
CA ALA A 85 -23.90 -21.83 -11.34
C ALA A 85 -23.22 -21.78 -12.74
N ASP A 86 -22.86 -20.60 -13.25
CA ASP A 86 -22.16 -20.43 -14.54
C ASP A 86 -21.29 -19.15 -14.61
N PRO A 87 -19.98 -19.24 -14.33
CA PRO A 87 -19.05 -18.12 -14.46
C PRO A 87 -18.95 -17.55 -15.88
N ALA A 88 -19.15 -18.36 -16.92
CA ALA A 88 -19.05 -17.91 -18.32
C ALA A 88 -20.21 -16.99 -18.70
N ALA A 89 -21.44 -17.32 -18.27
CA ALA A 89 -22.61 -16.47 -18.46
C ALA A 89 -22.45 -15.10 -17.79
N VAL A 90 -21.88 -15.04 -16.59
CA VAL A 90 -21.66 -13.78 -15.86
C VAL A 90 -20.59 -12.92 -16.52
N TYR A 91 -19.48 -13.51 -16.98
CA TYR A 91 -18.48 -12.79 -17.76
C TYR A 91 -19.05 -12.28 -19.09
N HIS A 92 -19.85 -13.09 -19.79
CA HIS A 92 -20.53 -12.66 -21.01
C HIS A 92 -21.47 -11.48 -20.74
N HIS A 93 -22.32 -11.59 -19.72
CA HIS A 93 -23.29 -10.56 -19.35
C HIS A 93 -22.61 -9.24 -18.94
N VAL A 94 -21.55 -9.30 -18.11
CA VAL A 94 -20.94 -8.10 -17.51
C VAL A 94 -19.81 -7.51 -18.35
N ASN A 95 -18.99 -8.31 -19.03
CA ASN A 95 -17.83 -7.78 -19.77
C ASN A 95 -18.11 -7.61 -21.26
N THR A 96 -18.93 -8.48 -21.86
CA THR A 96 -19.23 -8.45 -23.30
C THR A 96 -20.44 -7.57 -23.58
N ALA A 97 -21.60 -7.95 -23.04
CA ALA A 97 -22.85 -7.25 -23.33
C ALA A 97 -22.89 -5.83 -22.72
N ALA A 98 -22.26 -5.60 -21.57
CA ALA A 98 -22.16 -4.24 -21.03
C ALA A 98 -21.26 -3.32 -21.87
N ALA A 99 -20.17 -3.86 -22.44
CA ALA A 99 -19.30 -3.10 -23.34
C ALA A 99 -20.04 -2.73 -24.63
N GLU A 100 -20.82 -3.66 -25.18
CA GLU A 100 -21.68 -3.40 -26.34
C GLU A 100 -22.74 -2.34 -26.04
N GLN A 101 -23.47 -2.47 -24.92
CA GLN A 101 -24.50 -1.51 -24.55
C GLN A 101 -23.95 -0.10 -24.38
N LEU A 102 -22.81 0.04 -23.70
CA LEU A 102 -22.14 1.33 -23.53
C LEU A 102 -21.70 1.90 -24.89
N ALA A 103 -21.13 1.07 -25.77
CA ALA A 103 -20.69 1.51 -27.09
C ALA A 103 -21.86 1.92 -27.99
N ARG A 104 -22.96 1.16 -28.03
CA ARG A 104 -24.17 1.54 -28.77
C ARG A 104 -24.80 2.82 -28.22
N SER A 105 -24.80 3.01 -26.90
CA SER A 105 -25.25 4.25 -26.27
C SER A 105 -24.34 5.43 -26.61
N ALA A 106 -23.03 5.20 -26.66
CA ALA A 106 -22.03 6.20 -27.06
C ALA A 106 -22.24 6.67 -28.50
N VAL A 107 -22.55 5.75 -29.43
CA VAL A 107 -22.92 6.09 -30.81
C VAL A 107 -24.16 6.98 -30.85
N LYS A 108 -25.22 6.64 -30.11
CA LYS A 108 -26.45 7.45 -30.07
C LYS A 108 -26.20 8.88 -29.58
N GLN A 109 -25.25 9.07 -28.68
CA GLN A 109 -24.88 10.37 -28.09
C GLN A 109 -23.78 11.10 -28.89
N GLY A 110 -23.35 10.56 -30.03
CA GLY A 110 -22.36 11.20 -30.91
C GLY A 110 -20.93 11.18 -30.37
N VAL A 111 -20.58 10.22 -29.51
CA VAL A 111 -19.20 10.01 -29.07
C VAL A 111 -18.34 9.67 -30.29
N LYS A 112 -17.17 10.31 -30.39
CA LYS A 112 -16.30 10.19 -31.57
C LYS A 112 -15.39 8.97 -31.49
N ARG A 113 -14.92 8.65 -30.29
CA ARG A 113 -13.93 7.59 -30.06
C ARG A 113 -14.23 6.76 -28.82
N PHE A 114 -14.05 5.46 -28.94
CA PHE A 114 -14.21 4.47 -27.89
C PHE A 114 -12.91 3.70 -27.69
N VAL A 115 -12.25 3.89 -26.54
CA VAL A 115 -11.03 3.16 -26.17
C VAL A 115 -11.41 2.01 -25.24
N PHE A 116 -11.21 0.78 -25.71
CA PHE A 116 -11.52 -0.44 -24.97
C PHE A 116 -10.25 -1.08 -24.42
N LEU A 117 -10.21 -1.31 -23.10
CA LEU A 117 -9.14 -2.06 -22.48
C LEU A 117 -9.48 -3.56 -22.49
N SER A 118 -8.72 -4.30 -23.30
CA SER A 118 -8.78 -5.75 -23.43
C SER A 118 -7.67 -6.43 -22.62
N THR A 119 -7.10 -7.53 -23.10
CA THR A 119 -6.04 -8.31 -22.46
C THR A 119 -5.20 -9.04 -23.49
N ALA A 120 -3.89 -9.19 -23.24
CA ALA A 120 -3.00 -10.01 -24.07
C ALA A 120 -3.43 -11.49 -24.11
N LYS A 121 -4.19 -11.95 -23.09
CA LYS A 121 -4.75 -13.31 -23.04
C LYS A 121 -5.75 -13.63 -24.15
N VAL A 122 -6.25 -12.62 -24.88
CA VAL A 122 -7.03 -12.83 -26.11
C VAL A 122 -6.20 -13.59 -27.16
N ASN A 123 -4.89 -13.37 -27.21
CA ASN A 123 -3.99 -14.08 -28.11
C ASN A 123 -3.63 -15.49 -27.61
N GLY A 124 -3.66 -15.71 -26.29
CA GLY A 124 -3.37 -16.99 -25.65
C GLY A 124 -2.81 -16.81 -24.25
N GLU A 125 -2.77 -17.88 -23.46
CA GLU A 125 -2.20 -17.85 -22.10
C GLU A 125 -0.67 -17.79 -22.10
N GLU A 126 -0.03 -18.29 -23.17
CA GLU A 126 1.42 -18.43 -23.26
C GLU A 126 1.94 -18.22 -24.67
N THR A 127 3.15 -17.70 -24.76
CA THR A 127 3.90 -17.60 -26.01
C THR A 127 4.87 -18.77 -26.17
N GLY A 128 4.99 -19.25 -27.41
CA GLY A 128 6.05 -20.17 -27.81
C GLY A 128 7.36 -19.43 -28.12
N VAL A 129 7.84 -19.55 -29.35
CA VAL A 129 9.14 -18.97 -29.78
C VAL A 129 9.05 -17.46 -30.04
N LYS A 130 7.89 -16.93 -30.40
CA LYS A 130 7.69 -15.54 -30.79
C LYS A 130 6.72 -14.82 -29.84
N PRO A 131 6.94 -13.52 -29.56
CA PRO A 131 5.96 -12.69 -28.87
C PRO A 131 4.65 -12.58 -29.64
N PHE A 132 3.54 -12.38 -28.93
CA PHE A 132 2.26 -12.12 -29.55
C PHE A 132 2.19 -10.74 -30.19
N THR A 133 1.57 -10.66 -31.35
CA THR A 133 1.27 -9.43 -32.08
C THR A 133 -0.24 -9.24 -32.20
N GLU A 134 -0.69 -8.05 -32.60
CA GLU A 134 -2.11 -7.79 -32.81
C GLU A 134 -2.67 -8.49 -34.05
N GLN A 135 -1.81 -9.03 -34.91
CA GLN A 135 -2.17 -9.74 -36.14
C GLN A 135 -2.34 -11.25 -35.94
N ASP A 136 -1.86 -11.78 -34.81
CA ASP A 136 -1.98 -13.20 -34.54
C ASP A 136 -3.45 -13.58 -34.36
N GLN A 137 -3.80 -14.79 -34.80
CA GLN A 137 -5.15 -15.32 -34.62
C GLN A 137 -5.47 -15.44 -33.12
N PRO A 138 -6.56 -14.82 -32.63
CA PRO A 138 -6.96 -14.94 -31.24
C PRO A 138 -7.22 -16.39 -30.83
N ALA A 139 -6.70 -16.79 -29.68
CA ALA A 139 -6.88 -18.10 -29.08
C ALA A 139 -7.14 -17.99 -27.56
N PRO A 140 -8.20 -17.28 -27.14
CA PRO A 140 -8.56 -17.18 -25.72
C PRO A 140 -8.86 -18.56 -25.14
N GLN A 141 -8.45 -18.78 -23.89
CA GLN A 141 -8.63 -20.07 -23.19
C GLN A 141 -9.45 -19.93 -21.91
N ASP A 142 -9.26 -18.85 -21.15
CA ASP A 142 -10.01 -18.60 -19.92
C ASP A 142 -11.30 -17.79 -20.18
N PRO A 143 -12.35 -17.94 -19.34
CA PRO A 143 -13.63 -17.24 -19.55
C PRO A 143 -13.50 -15.71 -19.62
N TYR A 144 -12.52 -15.14 -18.92
CA TYR A 144 -12.26 -13.71 -18.95
C TYR A 144 -11.71 -13.28 -20.33
N ALA A 145 -10.72 -14.00 -20.86
CA ALA A 145 -10.17 -13.78 -22.19
C ALA A 145 -11.24 -13.93 -23.30
N HIS A 146 -12.09 -14.96 -23.20
CA HIS A 146 -13.24 -15.12 -24.11
C HIS A 146 -14.17 -13.91 -24.05
N SER A 147 -14.53 -13.43 -22.86
CA SER A 147 -15.42 -12.27 -22.73
C SER A 147 -14.84 -10.99 -23.34
N LYS A 148 -13.52 -10.80 -23.24
CA LYS A 148 -12.81 -9.67 -23.85
C LYS A 148 -12.72 -9.80 -25.36
N PHE A 149 -12.44 -10.99 -25.88
CA PHE A 149 -12.43 -11.24 -27.32
C PHE A 149 -13.81 -11.04 -27.97
N ASN A 150 -14.87 -11.51 -27.32
CA ASN A 150 -16.24 -11.30 -27.79
C ASN A 150 -16.58 -9.79 -27.85
N ALA A 151 -16.19 -9.03 -26.81
CA ALA A 151 -16.36 -7.58 -26.79
C ALA A 151 -15.59 -6.89 -27.92
N GLU A 152 -14.33 -7.30 -28.18
CA GLU A 152 -13.56 -6.77 -29.32
C GLU A 152 -14.25 -7.03 -30.66
N THR A 153 -14.82 -8.22 -30.84
CA THR A 153 -15.52 -8.61 -32.07
C THR A 153 -16.78 -7.77 -32.28
N LEU A 154 -17.58 -7.58 -31.23
CA LEU A 154 -18.77 -6.73 -31.28
C LEU A 154 -18.43 -5.27 -31.58
N LEU A 155 -17.40 -4.73 -30.93
CA LEU A 155 -16.94 -3.36 -31.18
C LEU A 155 -16.41 -3.20 -32.62
N LYS A 156 -15.73 -4.21 -33.17
CA LYS A 156 -15.28 -4.20 -34.56
C LYS A 156 -16.46 -4.17 -35.53
N ASN A 157 -17.52 -4.93 -35.26
CA ASN A 157 -18.74 -4.89 -36.07
C ASN A 157 -19.44 -3.53 -35.97
N LEU A 158 -19.46 -2.93 -34.77
CA LEU A 158 -20.02 -1.60 -34.55
C LEU A 158 -19.28 -0.52 -35.36
N VAL A 159 -17.96 -0.63 -35.55
CA VAL A 159 -17.19 0.26 -36.44
C VAL A 159 -17.62 0.10 -37.90
N ALA A 160 -17.96 -1.11 -38.34
CA ALA A 160 -18.45 -1.32 -39.71
C ALA A 160 -19.87 -0.76 -39.91
N GLU A 161 -20.69 -0.78 -38.85
CA GLU A 161 -22.06 -0.27 -38.84
C GLU A 161 -22.15 1.26 -38.63
N THR A 162 -21.12 1.87 -38.03
CA THR A 162 -21.18 3.25 -37.52
C THR A 162 -19.92 4.05 -37.86
N GLY A 163 -19.95 5.37 -37.69
CA GLY A 163 -18.77 6.23 -37.86
C GLY A 163 -17.88 6.38 -36.62
N MET A 164 -18.20 5.71 -35.51
CA MET A 164 -17.45 5.86 -34.26
C MET A 164 -16.12 5.10 -34.32
N GLU A 165 -15.03 5.78 -33.96
CA GLU A 165 -13.71 5.15 -33.94
C GLU A 165 -13.57 4.24 -32.72
N VAL A 166 -13.03 3.03 -32.89
CA VAL A 166 -12.70 2.14 -31.76
C VAL A 166 -11.21 1.92 -31.68
N VAL A 167 -10.64 1.99 -30.47
CA VAL A 167 -9.25 1.60 -30.21
C VAL A 167 -9.22 0.50 -29.17
N VAL A 168 -8.56 -0.61 -29.45
CA VAL A 168 -8.41 -1.72 -28.51
C VAL A 168 -6.97 -1.77 -28.00
N ILE A 169 -6.79 -1.90 -26.69
CA ILE A 169 -5.47 -2.08 -26.08
C ILE A 169 -5.43 -3.42 -25.35
N ARG A 170 -4.45 -4.26 -25.66
CA ARG A 170 -4.24 -5.59 -25.07
C ARG A 170 -3.01 -5.59 -24.15
N PRO A 171 -3.15 -5.21 -22.87
CA PRO A 171 -2.05 -5.26 -21.91
C PRO A 171 -1.77 -6.70 -21.43
N PRO A 172 -0.50 -7.03 -21.10
CA PRO A 172 -0.15 -8.17 -20.27
C PRO A 172 -0.42 -7.81 -18.80
N LEU A 173 0.30 -8.44 -17.86
CA LEU A 173 0.17 -8.13 -16.43
C LEU A 173 0.54 -6.67 -16.14
N VAL A 174 -0.42 -5.92 -15.59
CA VAL A 174 -0.24 -4.53 -15.18
C VAL A 174 0.24 -4.47 -13.72
N TYR A 175 1.29 -3.71 -13.44
CA TYR A 175 1.83 -3.50 -12.09
C TYR A 175 2.05 -2.01 -11.78
N GLY A 176 2.23 -1.65 -10.50
CA GLY A 176 2.41 -0.26 -10.09
C GLY A 176 1.87 0.04 -8.68
N PRO A 177 1.86 1.31 -8.25
CA PRO A 177 1.40 1.73 -6.93
C PRO A 177 -0.02 1.24 -6.60
N GLY A 178 -0.14 0.39 -5.57
CA GLY A 178 -1.45 -0.13 -5.12
C GLY A 178 -1.88 -1.42 -5.82
N VAL A 179 -0.97 -2.08 -6.55
CA VAL A 179 -1.21 -3.39 -7.17
C VAL A 179 -1.75 -4.42 -6.17
N LYS A 180 -2.66 -5.27 -6.65
CA LYS A 180 -3.34 -6.30 -5.86
C LYS A 180 -2.97 -7.71 -6.37
N GLY A 181 -3.60 -8.75 -5.82
CA GLY A 181 -3.45 -10.12 -6.29
C GLY A 181 -2.02 -10.67 -6.18
N ASN A 182 -1.63 -11.50 -7.15
CA ASN A 182 -0.37 -12.26 -7.11
C ASN A 182 0.88 -11.38 -7.06
N PHE A 183 0.86 -10.21 -7.70
CA PHE A 183 2.01 -9.29 -7.64
C PHE A 183 2.23 -8.76 -6.21
N LYS A 184 1.16 -8.38 -5.50
CA LYS A 184 1.23 -8.01 -4.07
C LYS A 184 1.76 -9.16 -3.21
N THR A 185 1.38 -10.39 -3.53
CA THR A 185 1.90 -11.59 -2.84
C THR A 185 3.41 -11.71 -3.05
N MET A 186 3.92 -11.54 -4.27
CA MET A 186 5.37 -11.51 -4.54
C MET A 186 6.09 -10.42 -3.75
N LEU A 187 5.59 -9.18 -3.76
CA LEU A 187 6.15 -8.10 -2.95
C LEU A 187 6.22 -8.48 -1.46
N SER A 188 5.15 -9.10 -0.94
CA SER A 188 5.07 -9.50 0.47
C SER A 188 6.06 -10.61 0.82
N LEU A 189 6.27 -11.59 -0.06
CA LEU A 189 7.21 -12.69 0.14
C LEU A 189 8.66 -12.19 0.16
N VAL A 190 9.03 -11.36 -0.80
CA VAL A 190 10.37 -10.72 -0.85
C VAL A 190 10.58 -9.83 0.37
N ALA A 191 9.58 -9.03 0.73
CA ALA A 191 9.69 -8.14 1.89
C ALA A 191 9.80 -8.90 3.23
N LYS A 192 9.33 -10.15 3.30
CA LYS A 192 9.49 -11.06 4.46
C LYS A 192 10.82 -11.83 4.42
N GLY A 193 11.56 -11.82 3.30
CA GLY A 193 12.81 -12.55 3.15
C GLY A 193 12.62 -14.07 3.14
N ILE A 194 11.47 -14.56 2.67
CA ILE A 194 11.17 -15.98 2.53
C ILE A 194 11.96 -16.51 1.31
N PRO A 195 12.75 -17.59 1.43
CA PRO A 195 13.40 -18.19 0.28
C PRO A 195 12.39 -18.69 -0.76
N LEU A 196 12.58 -18.33 -2.03
CA LEU A 196 11.65 -18.64 -3.11
C LEU A 196 12.27 -19.60 -4.12
N PRO A 197 11.56 -20.67 -4.55
CA PRO A 197 12.14 -21.73 -5.36
C PRO A 197 12.14 -21.39 -6.86
N PHE A 198 12.45 -20.15 -7.23
CA PHE A 198 12.37 -19.67 -8.62
C PHE A 198 13.74 -19.36 -9.23
N GLY A 199 14.84 -19.69 -8.56
CA GLY A 199 16.18 -19.29 -8.97
C GLY A 199 16.68 -19.90 -10.28
N ALA A 200 16.04 -20.95 -10.79
CA ALA A 200 16.36 -21.58 -12.08
C ALA A 200 15.25 -21.35 -13.13
N VAL A 201 14.30 -20.45 -12.88
CA VAL A 201 13.18 -20.16 -13.79
C VAL A 201 13.59 -19.05 -14.75
N ASN A 202 13.79 -19.39 -16.02
CA ASN A 202 14.28 -18.50 -17.09
C ASN A 202 13.21 -18.22 -18.16
N ASN A 203 11.94 -18.16 -17.76
CA ASN A 203 10.84 -17.79 -18.66
C ASN A 203 10.95 -16.33 -19.13
N LYS A 204 10.10 -15.93 -20.06
CA LYS A 204 10.06 -14.55 -20.57
C LYS A 204 8.65 -13.99 -20.49
N ARG A 205 8.48 -12.92 -19.73
CA ARG A 205 7.18 -12.29 -19.50
C ARG A 205 7.29 -10.79 -19.73
N SER A 206 6.44 -10.28 -20.63
CA SER A 206 6.22 -8.84 -20.76
C SER A 206 5.34 -8.37 -19.59
N LEU A 207 5.70 -7.22 -19.04
CA LEU A 207 4.95 -6.52 -18.01
C LEU A 207 4.66 -5.11 -18.49
N VAL A 208 3.64 -4.47 -17.92
CA VAL A 208 3.38 -3.05 -18.17
C VAL A 208 3.16 -2.33 -16.84
N SER A 209 3.92 -1.27 -16.60
CA SER A 209 3.65 -0.37 -15.49
C SER A 209 2.33 0.38 -15.74
N VAL A 210 1.58 0.67 -14.69
CA VAL A 210 0.30 1.39 -14.82
C VAL A 210 0.51 2.73 -15.50
N ASP A 211 1.64 3.40 -15.25
CA ASP A 211 2.01 4.67 -15.87
C ASP A 211 2.18 4.55 -17.39
N ASN A 212 2.91 3.54 -17.86
CA ASN A 212 3.07 3.29 -19.29
C ASN A 212 1.73 2.92 -19.95
N LEU A 213 0.90 2.14 -19.26
CA LEU A 213 -0.42 1.79 -19.77
C LEU A 213 -1.32 3.02 -19.92
N VAL A 214 -1.40 3.88 -18.89
CA VAL A 214 -2.27 5.06 -18.96
C VAL A 214 -1.76 6.11 -19.93
N ASP A 215 -0.44 6.18 -20.12
CA ASP A 215 0.18 7.03 -21.15
C ASP A 215 -0.16 6.56 -22.58
N LEU A 216 -0.12 5.25 -22.84
CA LEU A 216 -0.59 4.73 -24.12
C LEU A 216 -2.09 4.99 -24.31
N ILE A 217 -2.92 4.79 -23.28
CA ILE A 217 -4.35 5.12 -23.36
C ILE A 217 -4.55 6.60 -23.72
N ALA A 218 -3.85 7.52 -23.04
CA ALA A 218 -3.90 8.95 -23.34
C ALA A 218 -3.41 9.26 -24.78
N THR A 219 -2.40 8.52 -25.26
CA THR A 219 -1.93 8.61 -26.64
C THR A 219 -2.99 8.14 -27.64
N CYS A 220 -3.66 7.03 -27.37
CA CYS A 220 -4.76 6.53 -28.20
C CYS A 220 -5.99 7.46 -28.22
N ILE A 221 -6.21 8.27 -27.18
CA ILE A 221 -7.28 9.28 -27.16
C ILE A 221 -6.99 10.43 -28.16
N LYS A 222 -5.72 10.82 -28.31
CA LYS A 222 -5.32 11.99 -29.13
C LYS A 222 -4.89 11.62 -30.56
N HIS A 223 -4.25 10.47 -30.76
CA HIS A 223 -3.52 10.18 -31.98
C HIS A 223 -4.47 9.75 -33.11
N PRO A 224 -4.45 10.37 -34.30
CA PRO A 224 -5.37 10.02 -35.39
C PRO A 224 -5.17 8.60 -35.90
N ALA A 225 -3.92 8.14 -36.04
CA ALA A 225 -3.62 6.78 -36.50
C ALA A 225 -3.99 5.67 -35.50
N ALA A 226 -4.47 6.01 -34.29
CA ALA A 226 -4.98 5.02 -33.36
C ALA A 226 -6.39 4.52 -33.75
N ALA A 227 -7.12 5.28 -34.57
CA ALA A 227 -8.49 4.96 -34.95
C ALA A 227 -8.59 3.56 -35.58
N ASN A 228 -9.52 2.75 -35.07
CA ASN A 228 -9.85 1.40 -35.56
C ASN A 228 -8.66 0.43 -35.50
N GLN A 229 -7.73 0.66 -34.56
CA GLN A 229 -6.56 -0.18 -34.35
C GLN A 229 -6.62 -0.94 -33.03
N ILE A 230 -5.95 -2.10 -33.05
CA ILE A 230 -5.57 -2.86 -31.86
C ILE A 230 -4.09 -2.58 -31.58
N PHE A 231 -3.72 -2.40 -30.32
CA PHE A 231 -2.34 -2.25 -29.86
C PHE A 231 -2.00 -3.17 -28.68
N MET A 232 -0.84 -3.81 -28.73
CA MET A 232 -0.15 -4.38 -27.59
C MET A 232 0.57 -3.27 -26.81
N VAL A 233 0.81 -3.51 -25.52
CA VAL A 233 1.51 -2.58 -24.65
C VAL A 233 2.35 -3.31 -23.62
N ALA A 234 3.56 -2.84 -23.38
CA ALA A 234 4.52 -3.38 -22.42
C ALA A 234 5.56 -2.31 -22.09
N ASP A 235 6.37 -2.55 -21.05
CA ASP A 235 7.48 -1.68 -20.66
C ASP A 235 8.67 -1.76 -21.64
N GLY A 236 8.62 -2.66 -22.62
CA GLY A 236 9.66 -2.85 -23.63
C GLY A 236 10.82 -3.75 -23.20
N GLU A 237 10.68 -4.42 -22.05
CA GLU A 237 11.63 -5.41 -21.53
C GLU A 237 10.88 -6.66 -21.03
N ASP A 238 11.41 -7.83 -21.39
CA ASP A 238 10.88 -9.12 -20.97
C ASP A 238 11.71 -9.71 -19.84
N LEU A 239 11.04 -10.04 -18.74
CA LEU A 239 11.68 -10.56 -17.54
C LEU A 239 11.29 -12.01 -17.29
N SER A 240 12.25 -12.77 -16.80
CA SER A 240 11.96 -14.02 -16.09
C SER A 240 11.39 -13.73 -14.69
N THR A 241 10.72 -14.74 -14.14
CA THR A 241 10.25 -14.69 -12.76
C THR A 241 11.41 -14.50 -11.78
N ALA A 242 12.59 -15.08 -12.06
CA ALA A 242 13.79 -14.87 -11.26
C ALA A 242 14.27 -13.40 -11.32
N GLU A 243 14.41 -12.83 -12.52
CA GLU A 243 14.84 -11.45 -12.74
C GLU A 243 13.87 -10.45 -12.09
N LEU A 244 12.55 -10.66 -12.25
CA LEU A 244 11.54 -9.82 -11.61
C LEU A 244 11.67 -9.82 -10.09
N LEU A 245 11.82 -10.99 -9.46
CA LEU A 245 11.97 -11.10 -8.01
C LEU A 245 13.27 -10.45 -7.52
N GLN A 246 14.37 -10.59 -8.28
CA GLN A 246 15.64 -9.93 -7.99
C GLN A 246 15.51 -8.41 -8.04
N ARG A 247 14.88 -7.85 -9.08
CA ARG A 247 14.65 -6.39 -9.20
C ARG A 247 13.72 -5.86 -8.13
N ILE A 248 12.69 -6.62 -7.76
CA ILE A 248 11.86 -6.29 -6.59
C ILE A 248 12.71 -6.23 -5.32
N GLY A 249 13.60 -7.21 -5.12
CA GLY A 249 14.54 -7.21 -4.00
C GLY A 249 15.43 -5.98 -3.99
N GLN A 250 16.06 -5.66 -5.13
CA GLN A 250 16.93 -4.50 -5.29
C GLN A 250 16.21 -3.18 -4.95
N ALA A 251 15.02 -2.94 -5.52
CA ALA A 251 14.25 -1.74 -5.24
C ALA A 251 13.69 -1.68 -3.79
N MET A 252 13.59 -2.83 -3.10
CA MET A 252 13.31 -2.90 -1.66
C MET A 252 14.55 -2.76 -0.76
N ASN A 253 15.75 -2.66 -1.34
CA ASN A 253 17.03 -2.81 -0.63
C ASN A 253 17.12 -4.12 0.18
N LYS A 254 16.65 -5.23 -0.41
CA LYS A 254 16.63 -6.58 0.20
C LYS A 254 17.08 -7.67 -0.78
N SER A 255 17.62 -8.77 -0.25
CA SER A 255 17.86 -9.97 -1.06
C SER A 255 16.56 -10.74 -1.28
N ALA A 256 16.26 -11.09 -2.53
CA ALA A 256 15.11 -11.90 -2.91
C ALA A 256 15.21 -13.37 -2.47
N ARG A 257 16.41 -13.84 -2.04
CA ARG A 257 16.69 -15.21 -1.57
C ARG A 257 16.09 -16.29 -2.49
N LEU A 258 16.68 -16.48 -3.66
CA LEU A 258 16.18 -17.46 -4.63
C LEU A 258 16.91 -18.80 -4.49
N ILE A 259 16.15 -19.89 -4.44
CA ILE A 259 16.64 -21.27 -4.50
C ILE A 259 16.47 -21.76 -5.94
N ALA A 260 17.53 -22.30 -6.52
CA ALA A 260 17.53 -22.83 -7.88
C ALA A 260 16.78 -24.17 -7.93
N VAL A 261 15.50 -24.13 -8.32
CA VAL A 261 14.66 -25.31 -8.53
C VAL A 261 14.17 -25.33 -9.99
N PRO A 262 14.37 -26.42 -10.74
CA PRO A 262 13.94 -26.51 -12.14
C PRO A 262 12.43 -26.31 -12.30
N ALA A 263 12.02 -25.56 -13.34
CA ALA A 263 10.61 -25.25 -13.59
C ALA A 263 9.73 -26.50 -13.72
N GLY A 264 10.23 -27.56 -14.38
CA GLY A 264 9.49 -28.82 -14.51
C GLY A 264 9.14 -29.47 -13.17
N LEU A 265 10.06 -29.43 -12.20
CA LEU A 265 9.81 -29.96 -10.85
C LEU A 265 8.76 -29.14 -10.12
N LEU A 266 8.82 -27.81 -10.24
CA LEU A 266 7.81 -26.92 -9.67
C LEU A 266 6.43 -27.17 -10.28
N GLN A 267 6.36 -27.39 -11.59
CA GLN A 267 5.12 -27.72 -12.29
C GLN A 267 4.54 -29.04 -11.78
N SER A 268 5.36 -30.09 -11.67
CA SER A 268 4.91 -31.40 -11.18
C SER A 268 4.36 -31.31 -9.74
N VAL A 269 5.05 -30.60 -8.84
CA VAL A 269 4.58 -30.38 -7.47
C VAL A 269 3.26 -29.59 -7.46
N ALA A 270 3.15 -28.55 -8.29
CA ALA A 270 1.92 -27.76 -8.38
C ALA A 270 0.74 -28.58 -8.94
N ALA A 271 0.97 -29.45 -9.92
CA ALA A 271 -0.05 -30.33 -10.48
C ALA A 271 -0.61 -31.29 -9.41
N VAL A 272 0.25 -31.91 -8.61
CA VAL A 272 -0.15 -32.77 -7.47
C VAL A 272 -1.00 -32.01 -6.45
N LEU A 273 -0.69 -30.74 -6.23
CA LEU A 273 -1.43 -29.87 -5.31
C LEU A 273 -2.68 -29.22 -5.92
N GLY A 274 -3.03 -29.55 -7.17
CA GLY A 274 -4.15 -28.95 -7.89
C GLY A 274 -3.98 -27.46 -8.22
N LYS A 275 -2.74 -26.97 -8.29
CA LYS A 275 -2.38 -25.56 -8.52
C LYS A 275 -1.71 -25.31 -9.89
N ASP A 276 -1.97 -26.18 -10.85
CA ASP A 276 -1.35 -26.17 -12.19
C ASP A 276 -1.51 -24.81 -12.91
N ALA A 277 -2.73 -24.27 -12.97
CA ALA A 277 -3.00 -22.97 -13.59
C ALA A 277 -2.26 -21.80 -12.93
N MET A 278 -1.99 -21.87 -11.63
CA MET A 278 -1.19 -20.85 -10.93
C MET A 278 0.29 -21.00 -11.27
N ALA A 279 0.80 -22.23 -11.34
CA ALA A 279 2.18 -22.51 -11.72
C ALA A 279 2.45 -22.07 -13.16
N GLN A 280 1.55 -22.36 -14.09
CA GLN A 280 1.65 -21.93 -15.49
C GLN A 280 1.80 -20.40 -15.61
N ARG A 281 1.00 -19.63 -14.84
CA ARG A 281 1.09 -18.17 -14.82
C ARG A 281 2.41 -17.62 -14.28
N VAL A 282 3.18 -18.42 -13.53
CA VAL A 282 4.44 -18.02 -12.91
C VAL A 282 5.64 -18.58 -13.69
N LEU A 283 5.53 -19.79 -14.21
CA LEU A 283 6.62 -20.52 -14.86
C LEU A 283 6.58 -20.37 -16.39
N GLY A 284 5.42 -20.06 -16.96
CA GLY A 284 5.21 -19.87 -18.38
C GLY A 284 5.69 -18.52 -18.91
N SER A 285 5.93 -18.49 -20.22
CA SER A 285 6.27 -17.27 -20.96
C SER A 285 5.03 -16.62 -21.55
N LEU A 286 4.94 -15.30 -21.50
CA LEU A 286 3.90 -14.52 -22.16
C LEU A 286 4.51 -13.19 -22.60
N GLN A 287 4.88 -13.11 -23.86
CA GLN A 287 5.54 -11.94 -24.45
C GLN A 287 4.60 -11.22 -25.42
N VAL A 288 4.70 -9.90 -25.51
CA VAL A 288 3.96 -9.10 -26.51
C VAL A 288 4.89 -8.17 -27.28
N ASP A 289 4.66 -8.04 -28.57
CA ASP A 289 5.41 -7.13 -29.44
C ASP A 289 4.75 -5.75 -29.46
N ILE A 290 5.49 -4.71 -29.06
CA ILE A 290 5.00 -3.32 -29.01
C ILE A 290 5.43 -2.47 -30.21
N SER A 291 6.00 -3.08 -31.25
CA SER A 291 6.53 -2.37 -32.42
C SER A 291 5.45 -1.62 -33.17
N LYS A 292 4.21 -2.14 -33.21
CA LYS A 292 3.08 -1.43 -33.83
C LYS A 292 2.78 -0.12 -33.10
N ALA A 293 2.72 -0.12 -31.77
CA ALA A 293 2.52 1.09 -31.00
C ALA A 293 3.65 2.11 -31.23
N LYS A 294 4.90 1.64 -31.29
CA LYS A 294 6.07 2.48 -31.63
C LYS A 294 5.97 3.09 -33.01
N ASN A 295 5.69 2.29 -34.03
CA ASN A 295 5.76 2.74 -35.42
C ASN A 295 4.54 3.56 -35.86
N VAL A 296 3.35 3.24 -35.34
CA VAL A 296 2.09 3.87 -35.75
C VAL A 296 1.78 5.13 -34.91
N LEU A 297 2.16 5.14 -33.64
CA LEU A 297 1.81 6.20 -32.70
C LEU A 297 3.01 7.05 -32.25
N ASP A 298 4.22 6.72 -32.72
CA ASP A 298 5.49 7.23 -32.16
C ASP A 298 5.57 7.05 -30.63
N TRP A 299 4.93 6.00 -30.12
CA TRP A 299 4.80 5.78 -28.69
C TRP A 299 5.96 4.95 -28.16
N LYS A 300 6.58 5.42 -27.07
CA LYS A 300 7.56 4.65 -26.31
C LYS A 300 7.17 4.68 -24.83
N PRO A 301 7.41 3.60 -24.07
CA PRO A 301 7.12 3.57 -22.65
C PRO A 301 7.84 4.73 -21.94
N PRO A 302 7.12 5.69 -21.31
CA PRO A 302 7.76 6.85 -20.65
C PRO A 302 8.52 6.46 -19.37
N CYS A 303 8.19 5.33 -18.78
CA CYS A 303 8.79 4.81 -17.55
C CYS A 303 9.54 3.51 -17.82
N SER A 304 10.76 3.38 -17.30
CA SER A 304 11.48 2.10 -17.29
C SER A 304 10.85 1.11 -16.29
N VAL A 305 11.17 -0.17 -16.45
CA VAL A 305 10.77 -1.23 -15.51
C VAL A 305 11.22 -0.88 -14.09
N ASP A 306 12.49 -0.51 -13.91
CA ASP A 306 13.06 -0.27 -12.58
C ASP A 306 12.41 0.93 -11.89
N ALA A 307 12.14 2.01 -12.63
CA ALA A 307 11.41 3.16 -12.10
C ALA A 307 9.95 2.80 -11.75
N GLY A 308 9.29 1.98 -12.57
CA GLY A 308 7.94 1.47 -12.29
C GLY A 308 7.90 0.60 -11.03
N LEU A 309 8.89 -0.29 -10.87
CA LEU A 309 9.04 -1.14 -9.68
C LEU A 309 9.33 -0.31 -8.43
N GLN A 310 10.19 0.70 -8.53
CA GLN A 310 10.50 1.59 -7.41
C GLN A 310 9.24 2.27 -6.88
N ARG A 311 8.43 2.90 -7.75
CA ARG A 311 7.16 3.52 -7.31
C ARG A 311 6.20 2.52 -6.68
N CYS A 312 6.12 1.31 -7.25
CA CYS A 312 5.30 0.23 -6.72
C CYS A 312 5.73 -0.14 -5.28
N ILE A 313 7.04 -0.23 -5.06
CA ILE A 313 7.65 -0.59 -3.78
C ILE A 313 7.53 0.53 -2.76
N ASP A 314 7.75 1.78 -3.15
CA ASP A 314 7.59 2.94 -2.27
C ASP A 314 6.16 2.98 -1.70
N HIS A 315 5.16 2.81 -2.58
CA HIS A 315 3.76 2.74 -2.18
C HIS A 315 3.46 1.53 -1.28
N PHE A 316 4.01 0.35 -1.61
CA PHE A 316 3.84 -0.86 -0.81
C PHE A 316 4.43 -0.71 0.60
N CYS A 317 5.65 -0.18 0.70
CA CYS A 317 6.35 0.08 1.95
C CYS A 317 5.64 1.13 2.79
N ALA A 318 5.20 2.25 2.20
CA ALA A 318 4.44 3.29 2.89
C ALA A 318 3.15 2.75 3.51
N ASN A 319 2.38 1.97 2.74
CA ASN A 319 1.14 1.34 3.24
C ASN A 319 1.41 0.33 4.36
N ARG A 320 2.48 -0.46 4.25
CA ARG A 320 2.84 -1.43 5.30
C ARG A 320 3.24 -0.75 6.60
N THR A 321 4.02 0.33 6.53
CA THR A 321 4.38 1.14 7.69
C THR A 321 3.14 1.73 8.35
N ASN A 322 2.20 2.26 7.56
CA ASN A 322 0.94 2.80 8.08
C ASN A 322 0.09 1.71 8.77
N GLN A 323 -0.04 0.53 8.15
CA GLN A 323 -0.74 -0.61 8.77
C GLN A 323 -0.11 -1.06 10.09
N ASN A 324 1.24 -1.15 10.15
CA ASN A 324 1.94 -1.47 11.39
C ASN A 324 1.66 -0.42 12.47
N ASN A 325 1.69 0.88 12.13
CA ASN A 325 1.40 1.95 13.06
C ASN A 325 -0.04 1.92 13.58
N ILE A 326 -1.01 1.62 12.72
CA ILE A 326 -2.42 1.42 13.12
C ILE A 326 -2.53 0.24 14.07
N LEU A 327 -1.91 -0.90 13.74
CA LEU A 327 -1.97 -2.09 14.58
C LEU A 327 -1.28 -1.87 15.94
N ILE A 328 -0.11 -1.25 15.96
CA ILE A 328 0.59 -0.86 17.20
C ILE A 328 -0.30 0.08 18.02
N ARG A 329 -0.96 1.06 17.39
CA ARG A 329 -1.88 1.96 18.11
C ARG A 329 -3.08 1.21 18.69
N SER A 330 -3.64 0.24 17.96
CA SER A 330 -4.72 -0.60 18.49
C SER A 330 -4.25 -1.44 19.68
N LEU A 331 -3.04 -2.01 19.63
CA LEU A 331 -2.43 -2.73 20.74
C LEU A 331 -2.15 -1.80 21.93
N ASP A 332 -1.69 -0.57 21.70
CA ASP A 332 -1.50 0.45 22.73
C ASP A 332 -2.81 0.72 23.47
N ILE A 333 -3.91 0.98 22.74
CA ILE A 333 -5.24 1.22 23.34
C ILE A 333 -5.69 -0.01 24.13
N LEU A 334 -5.60 -1.20 23.52
CA LEU A 334 -6.05 -2.45 24.14
C LEU A 334 -5.30 -2.71 25.45
N PHE A 335 -3.96 -2.70 25.41
CA PHE A 335 -3.14 -3.03 26.57
C PHE A 335 -3.12 -1.93 27.63
N SER A 336 -3.24 -0.65 27.25
CA SER A 336 -3.39 0.43 28.24
C SER A 336 -4.75 0.38 28.93
N LEU A 337 -5.84 0.10 28.20
CA LEU A 337 -7.18 -0.02 28.79
C LEU A 337 -7.25 -1.21 29.75
N PHE A 338 -6.86 -2.41 29.32
CA PHE A 338 -6.85 -3.58 30.20
C PHE A 338 -5.83 -3.43 31.33
N GLY A 339 -4.66 -2.87 31.05
CA GLY A 339 -3.64 -2.58 32.06
C GLY A 339 -4.19 -1.66 33.15
N LEU A 340 -4.87 -0.57 32.78
CA LEU A 340 -5.51 0.34 33.74
C LEU A 340 -6.61 -0.35 34.54
N LEU A 341 -7.49 -1.13 33.90
CA LEU A 341 -8.57 -1.85 34.59
C LEU A 341 -8.03 -2.86 35.61
N ILE A 342 -7.03 -3.66 35.22
CA ILE A 342 -6.42 -4.68 36.08
C ILE A 342 -5.63 -4.03 37.22
N THR A 343 -4.87 -2.97 36.91
CA THR A 343 -4.02 -2.30 37.91
C THR A 343 -4.79 -1.26 38.74
N PHE A 344 -6.06 -0.97 38.44
CA PHE A 344 -6.82 0.09 39.11
C PHE A 344 -6.83 -0.05 40.65
N PRO A 345 -7.11 -1.22 41.25
CA PRO A 345 -7.07 -1.37 42.71
C PRO A 345 -5.67 -1.09 43.28
N LEU A 346 -4.62 -1.52 42.57
CA LEU A 346 -3.23 -1.26 42.95
C LEU A 346 -2.90 0.23 42.83
N LEU A 347 -3.32 0.91 41.77
CA LEU A 347 -3.10 2.35 41.58
C LEU A 347 -3.76 3.16 42.70
N VAL A 348 -4.98 2.81 43.11
CA VAL A 348 -5.67 3.43 44.25
C VAL A 348 -4.88 3.19 45.54
N PHE A 349 -4.49 1.94 45.80
CA PHE A 349 -3.69 1.60 46.99
C PHE A 349 -2.36 2.37 47.04
N LEU A 350 -1.60 2.39 45.94
CA LEU A 350 -0.33 3.13 45.85
C LEU A 350 -0.53 4.64 45.99
N SER A 351 -1.67 5.17 45.51
CA SER A 351 -2.02 6.59 45.70
C SER A 351 -2.26 6.92 47.17
N VAL A 352 -3.00 6.06 47.89
CA VAL A 352 -3.25 6.23 49.34
C VAL A 352 -1.93 6.17 50.11
N VAL A 353 -1.09 5.16 49.86
CA VAL A 353 0.23 5.04 50.52
C VAL A 353 1.13 6.23 50.19
N GLY A 354 1.18 6.64 48.91
CA GLY A 354 1.98 7.78 48.46
C GLY A 354 1.51 9.13 49.02
N PHE A 355 0.22 9.25 49.36
CA PHE A 355 -0.32 10.43 50.05
C PHE A 355 0.27 10.57 51.45
N PHE A 356 0.41 9.48 52.20
CA PHE A 356 1.08 9.51 53.50
C PHE A 356 2.61 9.69 53.41
N ASP A 357 3.23 9.37 52.27
CA ASP A 357 4.68 9.55 52.06
C ASP A 357 5.06 10.98 51.62
N THR A 358 4.27 11.60 50.73
CA THR A 358 4.63 12.88 50.08
C THR A 358 3.55 13.96 50.13
N GLY A 359 2.33 13.67 50.60
CA GLY A 359 1.17 14.56 50.54
C GLY A 359 0.57 14.74 49.12
N SER A 360 1.32 14.41 48.07
CA SER A 360 0.90 14.52 46.66
C SER A 360 1.42 13.31 45.87
N PRO A 361 0.70 12.18 45.86
CA PRO A 361 1.18 10.92 45.30
C PRO A 361 1.39 10.96 43.78
N ILE A 362 0.69 11.85 43.07
CA ILE A 362 0.79 12.01 41.62
C ILE A 362 1.77 13.14 41.28
N PHE A 363 2.62 12.87 40.30
CA PHE A 363 3.55 13.82 39.73
C PHE A 363 3.21 14.04 38.25
N LEU A 364 3.00 15.32 37.91
CA LEU A 364 2.69 15.78 36.56
C LEU A 364 3.86 16.62 36.05
N GLN A 365 4.30 16.37 34.81
CA GLN A 365 5.41 17.12 34.22
C GLN A 365 5.26 17.28 32.71
N GLN A 366 5.48 18.50 32.22
CA GLN A 366 5.52 18.76 30.78
C GLN A 366 6.74 18.13 30.12
N ARG A 367 6.49 17.50 28.97
CA ARG A 367 7.49 16.79 28.17
C ARG A 367 7.33 17.11 26.69
N VAL A 368 8.40 16.91 25.93
CA VAL A 368 8.37 17.04 24.47
C VAL A 368 7.72 15.78 23.88
N GLY A 369 6.60 15.96 23.21
CA GLY A 369 5.81 14.90 22.59
C GLY A 369 6.02 14.80 21.08
N ARG A 370 5.07 14.10 20.43
CA ARG A 370 5.03 13.96 18.97
C ARG A 370 4.95 15.34 18.31
N TRP A 371 5.66 15.52 17.20
CA TRP A 371 5.78 16.80 16.49
C TRP A 371 6.28 17.95 17.37
N GLN A 372 7.08 17.61 18.38
CA GLN A 372 7.60 18.54 19.38
C GLN A 372 6.49 19.27 20.17
N GLN A 373 5.27 18.75 20.16
CA GLN A 373 4.16 19.34 20.92
C GLN A 373 4.26 18.96 22.40
N PRO A 374 4.04 19.91 23.34
CA PRO A 374 4.04 19.62 24.76
C PRO A 374 2.92 18.65 25.15
N PHE A 375 3.20 17.72 26.05
CA PHE A 375 2.18 16.92 26.74
C PHE A 375 2.52 16.77 28.23
N VAL A 376 1.52 16.41 29.05
CA VAL A 376 1.69 16.21 30.49
C VAL A 376 1.89 14.73 30.79
N LEU A 377 3.11 14.36 31.19
CA LEU A 377 3.44 13.02 31.64
C LEU A 377 2.95 12.80 33.08
N ILE A 378 2.25 11.69 33.31
CA ILE A 378 1.70 11.30 34.61
C ILE A 378 2.50 10.14 35.19
N LYS A 379 2.99 10.28 36.43
CA LYS A 379 3.66 9.19 37.16
C LYS A 379 3.41 9.30 38.66
N PHE A 380 3.74 8.27 39.42
CA PHE A 380 3.81 8.44 40.86
C PHE A 380 5.01 9.31 41.25
N ARG A 381 4.81 10.13 42.26
CA ARG A 381 5.86 10.92 42.88
C ARG A 381 6.78 10.01 43.67
N THR A 382 8.08 10.14 43.42
CA THR A 382 9.11 9.35 44.10
C THR A 382 10.12 10.21 44.86
N MET A 383 9.95 11.54 44.84
CA MET A 383 10.86 12.53 45.43
C MET A 383 10.06 13.51 46.30
N LYS A 384 10.70 14.09 47.32
CA LYS A 384 10.07 15.08 48.21
C LYS A 384 9.63 16.35 47.45
N LEU A 385 8.64 17.07 47.98
CA LEU A 385 8.06 18.26 47.32
C LEU A 385 9.05 19.42 47.16
N GLU A 386 10.02 19.55 48.07
CA GLU A 386 10.94 20.70 48.13
C GLU A 386 12.04 20.70 47.04
N THR A 387 12.11 19.68 46.19
CA THR A 387 13.11 19.56 45.09
C THR A 387 12.55 19.85 43.69
N ALA A 388 11.32 20.37 43.59
CA ALA A 388 10.53 20.39 42.35
C ALA A 388 11.08 21.27 41.18
N SER A 389 12.17 22.02 41.36
CA SER A 389 12.68 22.99 40.37
C SER A 389 14.12 22.75 39.87
N VAL A 390 14.75 21.60 40.17
CA VAL A 390 16.14 21.32 39.72
C VAL A 390 16.21 20.13 38.75
N ALA A 391 16.97 20.27 37.66
CA ALA A 391 17.20 19.22 36.67
C ALA A 391 17.75 17.93 37.31
N THR A 392 17.26 16.76 36.88
CA THR A 392 17.55 15.42 37.47
C THR A 392 19.04 15.09 37.61
N HIS A 393 19.93 15.69 36.79
CA HIS A 393 21.38 15.48 36.88
C HIS A 393 22.07 16.20 38.05
N LEU A 394 21.36 17.09 38.75
CA LEU A 394 21.85 17.84 39.92
C LEU A 394 21.15 17.41 41.23
N ALA A 395 20.18 16.50 41.17
CA ALA A 395 19.46 16.01 42.34
C ALA A 395 20.26 14.90 43.04
N SER A 396 20.67 15.12 44.28
CA SER A 396 21.30 14.09 45.11
C SER A 396 20.35 12.90 45.30
N SER A 397 20.90 11.68 45.31
CA SER A 397 20.19 10.43 45.62
C SER A 397 19.44 10.47 46.96
N SER A 398 19.76 11.44 47.84
CA SER A 398 19.09 11.72 49.12
C SER A 398 17.70 12.35 49.01
N SER A 399 17.25 12.74 47.80
CA SER A 399 15.93 13.37 47.56
C SER A 399 14.79 12.39 47.30
N ILE A 400 15.09 11.09 47.15
CA ILE A 400 14.12 10.01 46.89
C ILE A 400 13.59 9.47 48.22
N THR A 401 12.27 9.26 48.34
CA THR A 401 11.67 8.68 49.56
C THR A 401 11.89 7.17 49.64
N ARG A 402 11.71 6.55 50.82
CA ARG A 402 11.81 5.09 50.96
C ARG A 402 10.77 4.38 50.08
N PHE A 403 9.54 4.89 50.05
CA PHE A 403 8.50 4.40 49.15
C PHE A 403 8.83 4.70 47.69
N GLY A 404 9.40 5.86 47.37
CA GLY A 404 9.91 6.20 46.04
C GLY A 404 10.98 5.23 45.53
N HIS A 405 11.89 4.76 46.39
CA HIS A 405 12.86 3.72 46.04
C HIS A 405 12.17 2.39 45.69
N PHE A 406 11.14 2.01 46.45
CA PHE A 406 10.33 0.83 46.14
C PHE A 406 9.66 0.98 44.76
N LEU A 407 8.96 2.09 44.52
CA LEU A 407 8.24 2.35 43.26
C LEU A 407 9.18 2.31 42.04
N ARG A 408 10.34 2.97 42.11
CA ARG A 408 11.33 2.97 41.00
C ARG A 408 11.94 1.60 40.76
N ARG A 409 12.18 0.81 41.82
CA ARG A 409 12.74 -0.54 41.72
C ARG A 409 11.77 -1.49 41.02
N THR A 410 10.48 -1.35 41.31
CA THR A 410 9.42 -2.19 40.74
C THR A 410 8.80 -1.60 39.47
N LYS A 411 9.24 -0.42 39.02
CA LYS A 411 8.68 0.35 37.88
C LYS A 411 7.20 0.72 38.06
N LEU A 412 6.68 0.60 39.29
CA LEU A 412 5.30 0.94 39.59
C LEU A 412 5.05 2.45 39.45
N ASP A 413 6.10 3.27 39.52
CA ASP A 413 5.99 4.72 39.31
C ASP A 413 5.55 5.11 37.90
N GLU A 414 5.86 4.28 36.89
CA GLU A 414 5.52 4.55 35.48
C GLU A 414 4.13 4.02 35.10
N LEU A 415 3.45 3.21 35.94
CA LEU A 415 2.12 2.65 35.63
C LEU A 415 1.04 3.70 35.29
N PRO A 416 0.98 4.88 35.95
CA PRO A 416 0.03 5.93 35.57
C PRO A 416 0.18 6.41 34.12
N GLN A 417 1.34 6.21 33.48
CA GLN A 417 1.56 6.56 32.07
C GLN A 417 0.69 5.74 31.10
N LEU A 418 0.11 4.61 31.54
CA LEU A 418 -0.89 3.90 30.75
C LEU A 418 -2.07 4.81 30.37
N TRP A 419 -2.38 5.82 31.20
CA TRP A 419 -3.36 6.85 30.84
C TRP A 419 -2.90 7.70 29.64
N ASN A 420 -1.64 8.15 29.63
CA ASN A 420 -1.06 8.89 28.50
C ASN A 420 -1.07 8.06 27.21
N VAL A 421 -0.85 6.75 27.33
CA VAL A 421 -0.96 5.82 26.20
C VAL A 421 -2.41 5.74 25.71
N LEU A 422 -3.38 5.59 26.61
CA LEU A 422 -4.79 5.46 26.24
C LEU A 422 -5.29 6.71 25.49
N VAL A 423 -5.02 7.90 26.04
CA VAL A 423 -5.41 9.20 25.45
C VAL A 423 -4.65 9.51 24.15
N GLY A 424 -3.47 8.91 23.96
CA GLY A 424 -2.73 8.96 22.70
C GLY A 424 -1.58 9.95 22.66
N ASP A 425 -1.17 10.48 23.81
CA ASP A 425 0.06 11.26 23.96
C ASP A 425 1.30 10.37 23.81
N MET A 426 1.22 9.14 24.33
CA MET A 426 2.29 8.15 24.35
C MET A 426 1.91 6.85 23.62
N SER A 427 2.90 6.02 23.39
CA SER A 427 2.79 4.60 23.03
C SER A 427 3.40 3.74 24.14
N LEU A 428 3.08 2.45 24.22
CA LEU A 428 3.81 1.54 25.10
C LEU A 428 5.27 1.43 24.66
N VAL A 429 5.52 1.42 23.34
CA VAL A 429 6.85 1.27 22.75
C VAL A 429 7.18 2.46 21.86
N GLY A 430 8.21 3.22 22.24
CA GLY A 430 8.63 4.42 21.53
C GLY A 430 9.82 5.12 22.20
N PRO A 431 10.34 6.20 21.61
CA PRO A 431 11.42 6.99 22.20
C PRO A 431 10.99 7.56 23.55
N ARG A 432 11.84 7.45 24.58
CA ARG A 432 11.51 7.99 25.91
C ARG A 432 11.37 9.53 25.84
N PRO A 433 10.33 10.15 26.42
CA PRO A 433 10.07 11.58 26.30
C PRO A 433 11.15 12.42 27.00
N CYS A 434 11.73 13.39 26.28
CA CYS A 434 12.74 14.32 26.81
C CYS A 434 12.12 15.55 27.50
N LEU A 435 12.93 16.24 28.29
CA LEU A 435 12.61 17.56 28.85
C LEU A 435 12.89 18.66 27.84
N PHE A 436 12.22 19.80 27.99
CA PHE A 436 12.47 21.00 27.17
C PHE A 436 13.88 21.57 27.35
N ASN A 437 14.52 21.35 28.49
CA ASN A 437 15.90 21.80 28.75
C ASN A 437 16.99 20.88 28.14
N GLN A 438 16.60 19.80 27.43
CA GLN A 438 17.53 18.89 26.76
C GLN A 438 17.70 19.29 25.28
N GLU A 439 18.18 20.51 25.03
CA GLU A 439 18.25 21.11 23.70
C GLU A 439 19.06 20.29 22.68
N GLU A 440 20.21 19.75 23.10
CA GLU A 440 21.05 18.92 22.25
C GLU A 440 20.31 17.66 21.76
N LEU A 441 19.63 16.97 22.68
CA LEU A 441 18.85 15.77 22.33
C LEU A 441 17.67 16.11 21.42
N ILE A 442 16.99 17.24 21.67
CA ILE A 442 15.90 17.71 20.80
C ILE A 442 16.43 17.95 19.39
N ARG A 443 17.58 18.63 19.25
CA ARG A 443 18.20 18.86 17.94
C ARG A 443 18.57 17.56 17.23
N GLU A 444 19.22 16.63 17.93
CA GLU A 444 19.65 15.34 17.35
C GLU A 444 18.46 14.47 16.93
N ARG A 445 17.36 14.47 17.70
CA ARG A 445 16.11 13.76 17.38
C ARG A 445 15.36 14.40 16.22
N ALA A 446 15.31 15.73 16.15
CA ALA A 446 14.68 16.47 15.05
C ALA A 446 15.40 16.21 13.72
N ALA A 447 16.73 16.25 13.71
CA ALA A 447 17.55 15.95 12.53
C ALA A 447 17.35 14.53 11.97
N ARG A 448 16.81 13.61 12.77
CA ARG A 448 16.58 12.19 12.42
C ARG A 448 15.11 11.81 12.31
N ASP A 449 14.19 12.78 12.33
CA ASP A 449 12.74 12.56 12.24
C ASP A 449 12.18 11.62 13.33
N VAL A 450 12.75 11.67 14.55
CA VAL A 450 12.29 10.85 15.67
C VAL A 450 10.94 11.35 16.21
N PHE A 451 10.70 12.66 16.15
CA PHE A 451 9.48 13.28 16.67
C PHE A 451 8.22 12.99 15.83
N ALA A 452 8.34 12.36 14.66
CA ALA A 452 7.18 11.86 13.93
C ALA A 452 6.46 10.72 14.70
N ALA A 453 7.17 10.04 15.59
CA ALA A 453 6.64 8.98 16.46
C ALA A 453 6.12 9.52 17.80
N ARG A 454 5.19 8.78 18.42
CA ARG A 454 4.79 9.05 19.81
C ARG A 454 5.91 8.65 20.76
N PRO A 455 6.14 9.42 21.84
CA PRO A 455 7.02 8.98 22.91
C PRO A 455 6.52 7.67 23.55
N GLY A 456 7.44 6.86 24.06
CA GLY A 456 7.17 5.54 24.62
C GLY A 456 7.40 5.44 26.13
N ILE A 457 6.73 4.48 26.77
CA ILE A 457 7.08 4.03 28.13
C ILE A 457 8.39 3.22 28.09
N THR A 458 8.54 2.36 27.08
CA THR A 458 9.78 1.61 26.83
C THR A 458 10.25 1.72 25.39
N GLY A 459 11.49 1.34 25.13
CA GLY A 459 12.08 1.34 23.79
C GLY A 459 13.48 0.72 23.78
N LEU A 460 14.04 0.58 22.58
CA LEU A 460 15.35 -0.04 22.34
C LEU A 460 16.47 0.61 23.15
N ALA A 461 16.51 1.94 23.21
CA ALA A 461 17.51 2.67 23.98
C ALA A 461 17.43 2.33 25.47
N GLN A 462 16.20 2.30 26.02
CA GLN A 462 15.97 1.90 27.41
C GLN A 462 16.47 0.48 27.65
N VAL A 463 16.11 -0.49 26.80
CA VAL A 463 16.53 -1.90 26.93
C VAL A 463 18.06 -2.08 26.88
N ASN A 464 18.75 -1.24 26.11
CA ASN A 464 20.21 -1.25 25.96
C ASN A 464 20.94 -0.34 26.97
N GLU A 465 20.23 0.19 27.96
CA GLU A 465 20.78 1.08 29.00
C GLU A 465 21.44 2.35 28.47
N ILE A 466 20.97 2.82 27.31
CA ILE A 466 21.38 4.11 26.73
C ILE A 466 20.48 5.19 27.34
N ASP A 467 21.10 6.13 28.06
CA ASP A 467 20.42 7.20 28.78
C ASP A 467 20.55 8.56 28.09
N MET A 468 19.91 9.56 28.69
CA MET A 468 19.85 10.93 28.18
C MET A 468 21.20 11.68 28.24
N SER A 469 22.24 11.11 28.86
CA SER A 469 23.58 11.72 28.91
C SER A 469 24.38 11.52 27.62
N THR A 470 23.88 10.71 26.68
CA THR A 470 24.48 10.50 25.36
C THR A 470 23.52 10.87 24.21
N PRO A 471 23.19 12.17 24.02
CA PRO A 471 22.09 12.61 23.15
C PRO A 471 22.13 12.08 21.72
N LYS A 472 23.32 12.10 21.10
CA LYS A 472 23.51 11.62 19.73
C LYS A 472 23.26 10.11 19.59
N LEU A 473 23.89 9.30 20.46
CA LEU A 473 23.73 7.85 20.47
C LEU A 473 22.28 7.45 20.75
N LEU A 474 21.63 8.16 21.67
CA LEU A 474 20.21 7.98 21.98
C LEU A 474 19.34 8.25 20.75
N ALA A 475 19.52 9.39 20.07
CA ALA A 475 18.76 9.74 18.87
C ALA A 475 18.98 8.75 17.71
N GLU A 476 20.21 8.27 17.52
CA GLU A 476 20.53 7.23 16.53
C GLU A 476 19.83 5.90 16.85
N THR A 477 19.83 5.51 18.13
CA THR A 477 19.17 4.29 18.60
C THR A 477 17.66 4.38 18.46
N ASP A 478 17.07 5.53 18.82
CA ASP A 478 15.64 5.80 18.65
C ASP A 478 15.25 5.71 17.17
N ARG A 479 16.03 6.33 16.27
CA ARG A 479 15.76 6.24 14.83
C ARG A 479 15.86 4.82 14.30
N LYS A 480 16.87 4.05 14.74
CA LYS A 480 17.04 2.64 14.40
C LYS A 480 15.86 1.78 14.87
N MET A 481 15.37 2.03 16.07
CA MET A 481 14.17 1.36 16.58
C MET A 481 12.98 1.68 15.67
N LEU A 482 12.69 2.97 15.42
CA LEU A 482 11.54 3.39 14.63
C LEU A 482 11.55 2.85 13.19
N SER A 483 12.72 2.75 12.56
CA SER A 483 12.83 2.21 11.19
C SER A 483 12.61 0.70 11.11
N SER A 484 12.85 -0.02 12.21
CA SER A 484 12.71 -1.48 12.30
C SER A 484 11.47 -1.94 13.09
N LEU A 485 10.69 -1.01 13.64
CA LEU A 485 9.59 -1.32 14.55
C LEU A 485 8.49 -2.10 13.84
N SER A 486 8.35 -3.36 14.23
CA SER A 486 7.30 -4.27 13.79
C SER A 486 6.49 -4.73 15.00
N VAL A 487 5.36 -5.40 14.78
CA VAL A 487 4.58 -6.01 15.88
C VAL A 487 5.43 -6.98 16.69
N LEU A 488 6.32 -7.73 16.04
CA LEU A 488 7.24 -8.65 16.73
C LEU A 488 8.22 -7.87 17.63
N GLU A 489 8.86 -6.83 17.10
CA GLU A 489 9.78 -5.99 17.89
C GLU A 489 9.05 -5.25 19.02
N TYR A 490 7.81 -4.80 18.79
CA TYR A 490 6.95 -4.19 19.80
C TYR A 490 6.79 -5.11 21.02
N PHE A 491 6.38 -6.36 20.81
CA PHE A 491 6.29 -7.34 21.90
C PHE A 491 7.65 -7.67 22.49
N ARG A 492 8.69 -7.79 21.66
CA ARG A 492 10.06 -8.05 22.11
C ARG A 492 10.54 -7.01 23.12
N TYR A 493 10.34 -5.72 22.85
CA TYR A 493 10.73 -4.65 23.76
C TYR A 493 9.90 -4.63 25.04
N ILE A 494 8.60 -4.90 24.97
CA ILE A 494 7.74 -5.04 26.17
C ILE A 494 8.25 -6.18 27.06
N PHE A 495 8.44 -7.38 26.50
CA PHE A 495 8.91 -8.54 27.27
C PHE A 495 10.30 -8.32 27.85
N GLN A 496 11.23 -7.73 27.10
CA GLN A 496 12.56 -7.40 27.62
C GLN A 496 12.49 -6.44 28.81
N THR A 497 11.58 -5.47 28.76
CA THR A 497 11.37 -4.50 29.85
C THR A 497 10.78 -5.18 31.09
N VAL A 498 9.74 -5.99 30.92
CA VAL A 498 9.09 -6.74 32.01
C VAL A 498 10.04 -7.76 32.65
N ALA A 499 10.92 -8.38 31.85
CA ALA A 499 11.96 -9.29 32.33
C ALA A 499 13.12 -8.59 33.07
N GLY A 500 13.04 -7.27 33.26
CA GLY A 500 13.99 -6.50 34.09
C GLY A 500 15.11 -5.81 33.33
N LYS A 501 15.12 -5.83 31.98
CA LYS A 501 16.06 -5.01 31.19
C LYS A 501 15.58 -3.55 31.15
N GLY A 502 16.55 -2.63 31.14
CA GLY A 502 16.31 -1.22 30.92
C GLY A 502 16.21 -0.36 32.17
N SER A 503 17.37 -0.22 32.80
CA SER A 503 17.60 0.58 34.00
C SER A 503 18.04 2.04 33.72
N GLY A 504 18.10 2.44 32.44
CA GLY A 504 18.88 3.58 31.91
C GLY A 504 18.85 4.90 32.68
N ASP A 505 17.71 5.34 33.23
CA ASP A 505 17.61 6.63 33.95
C ASP A 505 17.85 6.53 35.47
N ARG A 506 18.51 5.48 35.97
CA ARG A 506 18.82 5.37 37.40
C ARG A 506 19.81 6.47 37.81
N VAL A 507 19.45 7.23 38.84
CA VAL A 507 20.39 8.09 39.58
C VAL A 507 21.57 7.21 39.99
N ARG A 508 22.78 7.56 39.54
CA ARG A 508 24.01 6.83 39.90
C ARG A 508 24.16 6.85 41.43
N LYS A 509 24.48 5.69 42.00
CA LYS A 509 24.70 5.53 43.43
C LYS A 509 25.85 6.40 43.92
#